data_AF-A0A448WHI7-F1
#
_entry.id   AF-A0A448WHI7-F1
#
_cell.length_a   1.000
_cell.length_b   1.000
_cell.length_c   1.000
_cell.angle_alpha   90.00
_cell.angle_beta   90.00
_cell.angle_gamma   90.00
#
_symmetry.space_group_name_H-M   'P 1'
#
loop_
_entity.id
_entity.type
_entity.pdbx_description
1 polymer ?
#
loop_
_entity_poly.entity_id
_entity_poly.type
_entity_poly.pdbx_seq_one_letter_code
_entity_poly.pdbx_strand_id
1 'polypeptide(L)'
;MPWQATDADIQSFFSGINIAPGGIALALSRIGRRNGEALIRLTDGDQRNLALRKHKHHMGQRYIEIYTALGRDFITVAGGK
;
A
#
# COMPACT_ATOMS: atom_id res chain seq x y z
N MET A 1 -4.78 3.08 7.16
CA MET A 1 -5.10 4.07 6.10
C MET A 1 -6.57 4.46 6.20
N PRO A 2 -7.01 5.67 5.76
CA PRO A 2 -8.44 5.97 5.64
C PRO A 2 -9.19 4.90 4.84
N TRP A 3 -10.40 4.52 5.24
CA TRP A 3 -11.16 3.46 4.56
C TRP A 3 -11.58 3.85 3.14
N GLN A 4 -11.75 5.15 2.90
CA GLN A 4 -12.05 5.72 1.59
C GLN A 4 -10.81 5.92 0.71
N ALA A 5 -9.61 5.60 1.19
CA ALA A 5 -8.40 5.80 0.41
C ALA A 5 -8.45 5.03 -0.92
N THR A 6 -7.98 5.71 -1.95
CA THR A 6 -7.93 5.23 -3.33
C THR A 6 -6.50 4.97 -3.75
N ASP A 7 -6.33 4.29 -4.89
CA ASP A 7 -5.03 4.09 -5.51
C ASP A 7 -4.32 5.42 -5.77
N ALA A 8 -5.07 6.48 -6.13
CA ALA A 8 -4.53 7.83 -6.32
C ALA A 8 -3.99 8.44 -5.02
N ASP A 9 -4.68 8.25 -3.89
CA ASP A 9 -4.20 8.72 -2.58
C ASP A 9 -2.90 8.03 -2.18
N ILE A 10 -2.80 6.72 -2.45
CA ILE A 10 -1.60 5.92 -2.22
C ILE A 10 -0.46 6.40 -3.11
N GLN A 11 -0.71 6.59 -4.41
CA GLN A 11 0.29 7.12 -5.35
C GLN A 11 0.80 8.49 -4.91
N SER A 12 -0.09 9.38 -4.46
CA SER A 12 0.27 10.71 -3.95
C SER A 12 1.14 10.62 -2.69
N PHE A 13 0.77 9.76 -1.73
CA PHE A 13 1.53 9.57 -0.49
C PHE A 13 2.97 9.06 -0.75
N PHE A 14 3.12 8.16 -1.72
CA PHE A 14 4.40 7.62 -2.18
C PHE A 14 5.01 8.40 -3.37
N SER A 15 4.65 9.66 -3.57
CA SER A 15 5.24 10.50 -4.62
C SER A 15 6.77 10.50 -4.55
N GLY A 16 7.41 10.29 -5.71
CA GLY A 16 8.85 10.12 -5.85
C GLY A 16 9.37 8.70 -5.62
N ILE A 17 8.49 7.72 -5.36
CA ILE A 17 8.84 6.31 -5.22
C ILE A 17 8.17 5.50 -6.34
N ASN A 18 8.95 4.65 -7.01
CA ASN A 18 8.49 3.90 -8.17
C ASN A 18 7.73 2.63 -7.76
N ILE A 19 6.40 2.73 -7.78
CA ILE A 19 5.46 1.61 -7.64
C ILE A 19 5.42 0.81 -8.95
N ALA A 20 5.44 -0.51 -8.88
CA ALA A 20 5.35 -1.37 -10.06
C ALA A 20 3.97 -1.22 -10.74
N PRO A 21 3.85 -1.40 -12.06
CA PRO A 21 2.55 -1.42 -12.74
C PRO A 21 1.60 -2.45 -12.12
N GLY A 22 0.37 -2.04 -11.80
CA GLY A 22 -0.58 -2.90 -11.05
C GLY A 22 -0.13 -3.27 -9.64
N GLY A 23 0.86 -2.56 -9.10
CA GLY A 23 1.51 -2.85 -7.83
C GLY A 23 0.77 -2.33 -6.61
N ILE A 24 -0.50 -1.93 -6.71
CA ILE A 24 -1.32 -1.51 -5.57
C ILE A 24 -2.45 -2.51 -5.41
N ALA A 25 -2.54 -3.13 -4.24
CA ALA A 25 -3.63 -4.03 -3.88
C ALA A 25 -4.28 -3.55 -2.60
N LEU A 26 -5.50 -3.03 -2.69
CA LEU A 26 -6.30 -2.64 -1.53
C LEU A 26 -6.87 -3.89 -0.85
N ALA A 27 -6.60 -4.06 0.45
CA ALA A 27 -7.07 -5.22 1.17
C ALA A 27 -8.56 -5.12 1.49
N LEU A 28 -9.25 -6.24 1.30
CA LEU A 28 -10.66 -6.39 1.61
C LEU A 28 -10.83 -7.22 2.88
N SER A 29 -11.78 -6.79 3.71
CA SER A 29 -12.33 -7.60 4.80
C SER A 29 -13.12 -8.80 4.24
N ARG A 30 -13.46 -9.74 5.13
CA ARG A 30 -14.25 -10.94 4.79
C ARG A 30 -15.62 -10.64 4.16
N ILE A 31 -16.15 -9.44 4.36
CA ILE A 31 -17.43 -8.99 3.79
C ILE A 31 -17.25 -8.16 2.50
N GLY A 32 -16.05 -8.19 1.90
CA GLY A 32 -15.74 -7.52 0.63
C GLY A 32 -15.53 -6.00 0.74
N ARG A 33 -15.48 -5.44 1.95
CA ARG A 33 -15.24 -3.99 2.16
C ARG A 33 -13.77 -3.71 2.40
N ARG A 34 -13.26 -2.60 1.88
CA ARG A 34 -11.90 -2.10 2.18
C ARG A 34 -11.70 -1.97 3.69
N ASN A 35 -10.61 -2.51 4.21
CA ASN A 35 -10.32 -2.50 5.65
C ASN A 35 -9.32 -1.40 6.07
N GLY A 36 -8.81 -0.60 5.12
CA GLY A 36 -7.82 0.44 5.38
C GLY A 36 -6.37 -0.07 5.39
N GLU A 37 -6.13 -1.26 4.85
CA GLU A 37 -4.81 -1.82 4.56
C GLU A 37 -4.60 -1.92 3.05
N ALA A 38 -3.33 -1.87 2.62
CA ALA A 38 -2.96 -2.05 1.23
C ALA A 38 -1.58 -2.72 1.17
N LEU A 39 -1.36 -3.53 0.15
CA LEU A 39 -0.04 -4.04 -0.20
C LEU A 39 0.45 -3.31 -1.44
N ILE A 40 1.72 -2.93 -1.41
CA ILE A 40 2.35 -2.17 -2.48
C ILE A 40 3.59 -2.93 -2.96
N ARG A 41 3.60 -3.26 -4.25
CA ARG A 41 4.74 -3.81 -4.94
C ARG A 41 5.53 -2.68 -5.57
N LEU A 42 6.80 -2.59 -5.19
CA LEU A 42 7.72 -1.60 -5.72
C LEU A 42 8.61 -2.24 -6.79
N THR A 43 9.20 -1.38 -7.62
CA THR A 43 10.02 -1.81 -8.76
C THR A 43 11.32 -2.50 -8.33
N ASP A 44 11.92 -2.07 -7.22
CA ASP A 44 13.15 -2.63 -6.69
C ASP A 44 13.29 -2.47 -5.15
N GLY A 45 14.41 -2.96 -4.61
CA GLY A 45 14.71 -2.92 -3.17
C GLY A 45 15.04 -1.53 -2.63
N ASP A 46 15.58 -0.63 -3.43
CA ASP A 46 15.91 0.73 -3.02
C ASP A 46 14.63 1.56 -2.88
N GLN A 47 13.69 1.40 -3.81
CA GLN A 47 12.35 2.00 -3.72
C GLN A 47 11.63 1.52 -2.46
N ARG A 48 11.76 0.23 -2.11
CA ARG A 48 11.24 -0.32 -0.84
C ARG A 48 11.86 0.34 0.37
N ASN A 49 13.17 0.54 0.38
CA ASN A 49 13.83 1.22 1.49
C ASN A 49 13.39 2.68 1.61
N LEU A 50 13.14 3.38 0.49
CA LEU A 50 12.57 4.73 0.48
C LEU A 50 11.13 4.76 1.01
N ALA A 51 10.28 3.82 0.59
CA ALA A 51 8.90 3.70 1.07
C ALA A 51 8.83 3.48 2.58
N LEU A 52 9.71 2.64 3.14
CA LEU A 52 9.76 2.41 4.59
C LEU A 52 10.08 3.70 5.38
N ARG A 53 10.80 4.66 4.81
CA ARG A 53 11.08 5.96 5.46
C ARG A 53 9.84 6.83 5.61
N LYS A 54 8.77 6.56 4.84
CA LYS A 54 7.47 7.22 4.98
C LYS A 54 6.65 6.69 6.15
N HIS A 55 7.16 5.73 6.93
CA HIS A 55 6.48 5.22 8.13
C HIS A 55 6.11 6.38 9.07
N LYS A 56 4.88 6.36 9.59
CA LYS A 56 4.24 7.40 10.43
C LYS A 56 4.05 8.77 9.77
N HIS A 57 4.27 8.91 8.47
CA HIS A 57 3.84 10.10 7.74
C HIS A 57 2.31 10.12 7.61
N HIS A 58 1.76 11.30 7.36
CA HIS A 58 0.31 11.50 7.30
C HIS A 58 -0.21 11.41 5.87
N MET A 59 -1.33 10.70 5.72
CA MET A 59 -2.23 10.78 4.58
C MET A 59 -3.50 11.48 5.06
N GLY A 60 -3.62 12.77 4.75
CA GLY A 60 -4.63 13.64 5.35
C GLY A 60 -4.48 13.70 6.88
N GLN A 61 -5.53 13.35 7.62
CA GLN A 61 -5.57 13.39 9.09
C GLN A 61 -5.12 12.08 9.76
N ARG A 62 -4.67 11.08 8.99
CA ARG A 62 -4.28 9.77 9.51
C ARG A 62 -2.79 9.55 9.30
N TYR A 63 -2.07 9.19 10.36
CA TYR A 63 -0.74 8.63 10.19
C TYR A 63 -0.84 7.24 9.54
N ILE A 64 0.14 6.92 8.71
CA ILE A 64 0.23 5.66 7.99
C ILE A 64 1.36 4.83 8.56
N GLU A 65 1.04 3.62 8.99
CA GLU A 65 2.04 2.62 9.35
C GLU A 65 2.44 1.81 8.11
N ILE A 66 3.74 1.56 7.98
CA ILE A 66 4.34 0.86 6.84
C ILE A 66 5.26 -0.22 7.39
N TYR A 67 5.10 -1.44 6.88
CA TYR A 67 5.88 -2.62 7.26
C TYR A 67 6.35 -3.35 6.00
N THR A 68 7.36 -4.20 6.14
CA THR A 68 7.77 -5.09 5.05
C THR A 68 6.79 -6.26 4.95
N ALA A 69 6.53 -6.70 3.71
CA ALA A 69 5.69 -7.85 3.40
C ALA A 69 6.41 -8.73 2.37
N LEU A 70 5.98 -9.99 2.26
CA LEU A 70 6.51 -10.93 1.28
C LEU A 70 5.70 -10.87 -0.02
N GLY A 71 6.34 -11.19 -1.14
CA GLY A 71 5.67 -11.18 -2.45
C GLY A 71 4.42 -12.07 -2.52
N ARG A 72 4.39 -13.18 -1.76
CA ARG A 72 3.22 -14.08 -1.66
C ARG A 72 2.01 -13.43 -0.99
N ASP A 73 2.25 -12.48 -0.09
CA ASP A 73 1.18 -11.77 0.61
C ASP A 73 0.45 -10.87 -0.39
N PHE A 74 1.20 -10.25 -1.31
CA PHE A 74 0.63 -9.44 -2.40
C PHE A 74 -0.31 -10.27 -3.28
N ILE A 75 0.09 -11.48 -3.66
CA ILE A 75 -0.77 -12.38 -4.47
C ILE A 75 -2.05 -12.75 -3.72
N THR A 76 -1.97 -12.95 -2.41
CA THR A 76 -3.15 -13.29 -1.59
C THR A 76 -4.17 -12.16 -1.58
N VAL A 77 -3.70 -10.91 -1.53
CA VAL A 77 -4.59 -9.74 -1.48
C VAL A 77 -5.06 -9.31 -2.87
N ALA A 78 -4.16 -9.29 -3.87
CA ALA A 78 -4.50 -8.93 -5.24
C ALA A 78 -5.33 -9.99 -5.97
N GLY A 79 -5.15 -11.26 -5.59
CA GLY A 79 -5.75 -12.41 -6.26
C GLY A 79 -7.20 -12.68 -5.92
N GLY A 80 -7.77 -12.01 -4.90
CA GLY A 80 -9.18 -12.13 -4.49
C GLY A 80 -9.64 -13.56 -4.28
N LYS A 81 -9.65 -14.06 -3.03
CA LYS A 81 -10.43 -15.26 -2.71
C LYS A 81 -11.91 -14.95 -2.60
#